data_AF-A0A956HS80-F1
#
_entry.id   AF-A0A956HS80-F1
#
_cell.length_a   1.000
_cell.length_b   1.000
_cell.length_c   1.000
_cell.angle_alpha   90.00
_cell.angle_beta   90.00
_cell.angle_gamma   90.00
#
_symmetry.space_group_name_H-M   'P 1'
#
loop_
_entity.id
_entity.type
_entity.pdbx_description
1 polymer ?
#
loop_
_entity_poly.entity_id
_entity_poly.type
_entity_poly.pdbx_seq_one_letter_code
_entity_poly.pdbx_strand_id
1 'polypeptide(L)'
;MRTTAPSRALLGAVCLGALLIGVTACKSPVQRACANKVKVEGEKLRSLGVSLGDKTEEEVAADCVELLATLKTDVAADDALWSTYLECLERAESDAQVNDCLLPLTQHKMKVEIDRATSRRGAS
;
A
#
# COMPACT_ATOMS: atom_id res chain seq x y z
N MET A 1 -58.67 33.39 4.26
CA MET A 1 -57.74 33.61 3.13
C MET A 1 -56.61 32.58 3.25
N ARG A 2 -56.23 31.94 2.13
CA ARG A 2 -55.11 30.97 2.00
C ARG A 2 -53.80 31.61 2.51
N THR A 3 -52.86 30.88 3.12
CA THR A 3 -51.75 30.16 2.45
C THR A 3 -51.10 29.14 3.41
N THR A 4 -51.21 27.81 3.17
CA THR A 4 -50.17 26.87 2.66
C THR A 4 -48.81 26.84 3.38
N ALA A 5 -48.57 25.74 4.12
CA ALA A 5 -47.25 25.15 4.45
C ALA A 5 -46.76 24.24 3.26
N PRO A 6 -45.66 23.44 3.29
CA PRO A 6 -44.73 23.07 4.39
C PRO A 6 -43.22 22.84 4.01
N SER A 7 -42.43 22.36 4.99
CA SER A 7 -41.34 21.35 4.86
C SER A 7 -39.86 21.78 4.70
N ARG A 8 -39.11 21.65 5.82
CA ARG A 8 -37.88 20.82 6.00
C ARG A 8 -37.38 21.04 7.45
N ALA A 9 -37.74 20.18 8.41
CA ALA A 9 -37.04 18.93 8.77
C ALA A 9 -35.54 19.20 9.05
N LEU A 10 -35.10 19.36 10.30
CA LEU A 10 -34.93 18.36 11.38
C LEU A 10 -33.46 17.94 11.51
N LEU A 11 -33.01 17.85 12.78
CA LEU A 11 -31.90 17.04 13.28
C LEU A 11 -30.46 17.59 13.15
N GLY A 12 -30.17 18.63 13.95
CA GLY A 12 -28.86 18.75 14.60
C GLY A 12 -28.82 17.81 15.81
N ALA A 13 -28.55 16.53 15.57
CA ALA A 13 -28.58 15.48 16.59
C ALA A 13 -27.17 14.89 16.78
N VAL A 14 -26.69 15.00 18.02
CA VAL A 14 -25.84 14.01 18.70
C VAL A 14 -24.40 13.86 18.19
N CYS A 15 -23.52 14.74 18.67
CA CYS A 15 -22.09 14.42 18.86
C CYS A 15 -21.86 13.78 20.24
N LEU A 16 -22.58 12.70 20.54
CA LEU A 16 -22.31 11.84 21.69
C LEU A 16 -22.33 10.38 21.20
N GLY A 17 -21.15 9.83 20.99
CA GLY A 17 -20.95 8.41 20.70
C GLY A 17 -19.62 8.14 20.01
N ALA A 18 -18.78 7.33 20.64
CA ALA A 18 -17.50 6.80 20.15
C ALA A 18 -16.25 7.69 20.29
N LEU A 19 -16.00 8.15 21.51
CA LEU A 19 -14.65 8.47 21.99
C LEU A 19 -13.97 7.17 22.49
N LEU A 20 -13.92 6.15 21.64
CA LEU A 20 -13.28 4.84 21.88
C LEU A 20 -12.83 4.17 20.56
N ILE A 21 -12.14 4.91 19.68
CA ILE A 21 -11.19 4.28 18.75
C ILE A 21 -9.93 5.14 18.81
N GLY A 22 -9.07 4.77 19.75
CA GLY A 22 -7.74 5.35 19.87
C GLY A 22 -6.98 5.18 18.57
N VAL A 23 -6.23 6.22 18.22
CA VAL A 23 -5.07 6.12 17.34
C VAL A 23 -5.37 5.55 15.94
N THR A 24 -6.16 6.26 15.12
CA THR A 24 -5.81 6.25 13.68
C THR A 24 -4.56 7.10 13.52
N ALA A 25 -3.44 6.50 13.95
CA ALA A 25 -2.10 6.86 13.57
C ALA A 25 -2.10 7.18 12.08
N CYS A 26 -1.51 8.32 11.71
CA CYS A 26 -1.21 8.64 10.32
C CYS A 26 -0.26 7.55 9.78
N LYS A 27 -0.81 6.42 9.32
CA LYS A 27 -0.04 5.40 8.61
C LYS A 27 0.56 6.09 7.39
N SER A 28 1.87 6.01 7.26
CA SER A 28 2.56 6.59 6.11
C SER A 28 2.06 5.95 4.82
N PRO A 29 2.20 6.60 3.66
CA PRO A 29 1.81 5.99 2.37
C PRO A 29 2.44 4.61 2.15
N VAL A 30 3.67 4.39 2.61
CA VAL A 30 4.37 3.10 2.56
C VAL A 30 3.68 2.07 3.46
N GLN A 31 3.31 2.44 4.68
CA GLN A 31 2.60 1.55 5.60
C GLN A 31 1.22 1.15 5.08
N ARG A 32 0.49 2.09 4.43
CA ARG A 32 -0.81 1.79 3.82
C ARG A 32 -0.68 0.85 2.62
N ALA A 33 0.27 1.12 1.74
CA ALA A 33 0.60 0.25 0.60
C ALA A 33 0.96 -1.18 1.06
N CYS A 34 1.82 -1.30 2.07
CA CYS A 34 2.21 -2.61 2.61
C CYS A 34 1.07 -3.33 3.32
N ALA A 35 0.24 -2.62 4.10
CA ALA A 35 -0.93 -3.22 4.72
C ALA A 35 -1.91 -3.76 3.66
N ASN A 36 -2.14 -3.03 2.57
CA ASN A 36 -3.01 -3.48 1.49
C ASN A 36 -2.41 -4.69 0.75
N LYS A 37 -1.11 -4.65 0.42
CA LYS A 37 -0.40 -5.78 -0.20
C LYS A 37 -0.54 -7.06 0.62
N VAL A 38 -0.26 -7.00 1.92
CA VAL A 38 -0.36 -8.17 2.81
C VAL A 38 -1.79 -8.69 2.88
N LYS A 39 -2.79 -7.80 2.90
CA LYS A 39 -4.19 -8.20 2.88
C LYS A 39 -4.53 -8.97 1.59
N VAL A 40 -4.22 -8.41 0.43
CA VAL A 40 -4.53 -9.01 -0.89
C VAL A 40 -3.83 -10.36 -1.06
N GLU A 41 -2.54 -10.43 -0.74
CA GLU A 41 -1.77 -11.68 -0.82
C GLU A 41 -2.21 -12.68 0.26
N GLY A 42 -2.55 -12.22 1.46
CA GLY A 42 -3.07 -13.05 2.54
C GLY A 42 -4.42 -13.67 2.19
N GLU A 43 -5.33 -12.93 1.57
CA GLU A 43 -6.60 -13.45 1.04
C GLU A 43 -6.36 -14.53 -0.03
N LYS A 44 -5.41 -14.29 -0.94
CA LYS A 44 -5.00 -15.29 -1.94
C LYS A 44 -4.42 -16.54 -1.29
N LEU A 45 -3.46 -16.41 -0.38
CA LEU A 45 -2.84 -17.53 0.31
C LEU A 45 -3.88 -18.34 1.11
N ARG A 46 -4.79 -17.67 1.83
CA ARG A 46 -5.93 -18.32 2.51
C ARG A 46 -6.80 -19.10 1.53
N SER A 47 -7.13 -18.54 0.36
CA SER A 47 -7.92 -19.23 -0.66
C SER A 47 -7.21 -20.47 -1.25
N LEU A 48 -5.87 -20.48 -1.21
CA LEU A 48 -5.04 -21.61 -1.63
C LEU A 48 -4.73 -22.58 -0.49
N GLY A 49 -5.22 -22.33 0.74
CA GLY A 49 -4.92 -23.14 1.92
C GLY A 49 -3.47 -23.02 2.40
N VAL A 50 -2.76 -21.96 1.98
CA VAL A 50 -1.37 -21.68 2.36
C VAL A 50 -1.35 -20.70 3.52
N SER A 51 -0.61 -21.04 4.58
CA SER A 51 -0.38 -20.15 5.72
C SER A 51 0.80 -19.22 5.45
N LEU A 52 0.77 -18.00 6.02
CA LEU A 52 1.89 -17.07 6.07
C LEU A 52 3.06 -17.55 6.97
N GLY A 53 2.94 -18.76 7.54
CA GLY A 53 3.90 -19.34 8.48
C GLY A 53 3.61 -18.88 9.91
N ASP A 54 4.67 -18.75 10.72
CA ASP A 54 4.58 -18.28 12.10
C ASP A 54 4.52 -16.74 12.23
N LYS A 55 4.62 -16.02 11.11
CA LYS A 55 4.61 -14.56 11.08
C LYS A 55 3.20 -13.99 11.07
N THR A 56 3.00 -12.92 11.84
CA THR A 56 1.78 -12.11 11.83
C THR A 56 1.70 -11.22 10.59
N GLU A 57 0.49 -10.78 10.22
CA GLU A 57 0.30 -9.82 9.10
C GLU A 57 1.08 -8.51 9.33
N GLU A 58 1.25 -8.11 10.59
CA GLU A 58 2.01 -6.91 10.97
C GLU A 58 3.52 -7.09 10.78
N GLU A 59 4.09 -8.26 11.10
CA GLU A 59 5.49 -8.57 10.80
C GLU A 59 5.75 -8.61 9.30
N VAL A 60 4.84 -9.22 8.53
CA VAL A 60 4.96 -9.26 7.06
C VAL A 60 4.83 -7.84 6.48
N ALA A 61 3.97 -6.99 7.04
CA ALA A 61 3.85 -5.60 6.63
C ALA A 61 5.11 -4.78 6.96
N ALA A 62 5.76 -5.04 8.10
CA ALA A 62 7.03 -4.41 8.47
C ALA A 62 8.15 -4.81 7.51
N ASP A 63 8.27 -6.11 7.18
CA ASP A 63 9.22 -6.61 6.18
C ASP A 63 9.00 -5.94 4.81
N CYS A 64 7.73 -5.73 4.43
CA CYS A 64 7.37 -5.00 3.21
C CYS A 64 7.85 -3.55 3.23
N VAL A 65 7.75 -2.84 4.36
CA VAL A 65 8.19 -1.45 4.48
C VAL A 65 9.70 -1.34 4.24
N GLU A 66 10.48 -2.22 4.85
CA GLU A 66 11.95 -2.29 4.65
C GLU A 66 12.32 -2.62 3.20
N LEU A 67 11.58 -3.54 2.58
CA LEU A 67 11.78 -3.90 1.18
C LEU A 67 11.47 -2.73 0.24
N LEU A 68 10.38 -2.00 0.47
CA LEU A 68 10.03 -0.82 -0.31
C LEU A 68 11.05 0.32 -0.10
N ALA A 69 11.56 0.52 1.11
CA ALA A 69 12.62 1.51 1.37
C ALA A 69 13.92 1.18 0.63
N THR A 70 14.31 -0.11 0.63
CA THR A 70 15.47 -0.60 -0.12
C THR A 70 15.25 -0.41 -1.62
N LEU A 71 14.06 -0.78 -2.12
CA LEU A 71 13.72 -0.66 -3.53
C LEU A 71 13.76 0.79 -4.02
N LYS A 72 13.19 1.74 -3.25
CA LYS A 72 13.26 3.18 -3.56
C LYS A 72 14.71 3.64 -3.73
N THR A 73 15.60 3.17 -2.85
CA THR A 73 17.02 3.51 -2.86
C THR A 73 17.73 2.90 -4.07
N ASP A 74 17.51 1.61 -4.33
CA ASP A 74 18.15 0.86 -5.42
C ASP A 74 17.81 1.42 -6.81
N VAL A 75 16.56 1.85 -7.00
CA VAL A 75 16.09 2.40 -8.29
C VAL A 75 16.24 3.92 -8.38
N ALA A 76 16.68 4.57 -7.30
CA ALA A 76 16.76 6.02 -7.17
C ALA A 76 15.47 6.73 -7.64
N ALA A 77 14.30 6.19 -7.27
CA ALA A 77 13.02 6.77 -7.68
C ALA A 77 12.84 8.17 -7.05
N ASP A 78 12.46 9.13 -7.88
CA ASP A 78 12.00 10.43 -7.38
C ASP A 78 10.69 10.28 -6.60
N ASP A 79 10.38 11.29 -5.78
CA ASP A 79 9.22 11.23 -4.88
C ASP A 79 7.87 11.16 -5.62
N ALA A 80 7.77 11.73 -6.83
CA ALA A 80 6.51 11.74 -7.59
C ALA A 80 6.23 10.36 -8.21
N LEU A 81 7.27 9.76 -8.80
CA LEU A 81 7.24 8.39 -9.30
C LEU A 81 6.98 7.41 -8.14
N TRP A 82 7.66 7.61 -7.00
CA TRP A 82 7.48 6.78 -5.83
C TRP A 82 6.06 6.86 -5.24
N SER A 83 5.48 8.07 -5.14
CA SER A 83 4.09 8.24 -4.69
C SER A 83 3.10 7.48 -5.58
N THR A 84 3.31 7.53 -6.90
CA THR A 84 2.46 6.83 -7.86
C THR A 84 2.45 5.32 -7.62
N TYR A 85 3.60 4.72 -7.31
CA TYR A 85 3.69 3.30 -6.99
C TYR A 85 3.01 2.95 -5.66
N LEU A 86 3.18 3.79 -4.64
CA LEU A 86 2.53 3.57 -3.34
C LEU A 86 1.01 3.69 -3.46
N GLU A 87 0.51 4.67 -4.21
CA GLU A 87 -0.93 4.83 -4.48
C GLU A 87 -1.50 3.65 -5.28
N CYS A 88 -0.75 3.14 -6.25
CA CYS A 88 -1.12 1.93 -6.99
C CYS A 88 -1.25 0.74 -6.04
N LEU A 89 -0.24 0.49 -5.21
CA LEU A 89 -0.23 -0.59 -4.22
C LEU A 89 -1.33 -0.45 -3.17
N GLU A 90 -1.61 0.77 -2.71
CA GLU A 90 -2.68 1.06 -1.75
C GLU A 90 -4.07 0.75 -2.34
N ARG A 91 -4.24 0.86 -3.66
CA ARG A 91 -5.50 0.66 -4.37
C ARG A 91 -5.65 -0.71 -5.03
N ALA A 92 -4.59 -1.51 -5.07
CA ALA A 92 -4.61 -2.81 -5.72
C ALA A 92 -5.66 -3.73 -5.06
N GLU A 93 -6.52 -4.35 -5.87
CA GLU A 93 -7.60 -5.23 -5.40
C GLU A 93 -7.31 -6.72 -5.63
N SER A 94 -6.19 -7.03 -6.27
CA SER A 94 -5.79 -8.39 -6.58
C SER A 94 -4.28 -8.53 -6.65
N ASP A 95 -3.79 -9.75 -6.46
CA ASP A 95 -2.37 -10.09 -6.58
C ASP A 95 -1.81 -9.73 -7.98
N ALA A 96 -2.63 -9.84 -9.04
CA ALA A 96 -2.25 -9.37 -10.37
C ALA A 96 -2.00 -7.87 -10.40
N GLN A 97 -2.90 -7.06 -9.80
CA GLN A 97 -2.71 -5.61 -9.71
C GLN A 97 -1.51 -5.23 -8.83
N VAL A 98 -1.26 -5.95 -7.72
CA VAL A 98 -0.05 -5.76 -6.89
C VAL A 98 1.21 -5.97 -7.73
N ASN A 99 1.24 -7.05 -8.51
CA ASN A 99 2.35 -7.34 -9.42
C ASN A 99 2.49 -6.28 -10.50
N ASP A 100 1.40 -5.82 -11.11
CA ASP A 100 1.43 -4.75 -12.12
C ASP A 100 1.98 -3.44 -11.54
N CYS A 101 1.64 -3.09 -10.30
CA CYS A 101 2.19 -1.93 -9.60
C CYS A 101 3.71 -2.05 -9.37
N LEU A 102 4.22 -3.25 -9.08
CA LEU A 102 5.64 -3.50 -8.74
C LEU A 102 6.52 -3.85 -9.94
N LEU A 103 5.95 -4.32 -11.04
CA LEU A 103 6.68 -4.81 -12.21
C LEU A 103 7.65 -3.76 -12.77
N PRO A 104 7.25 -2.48 -12.97
CA PRO A 104 8.17 -1.47 -13.49
C PRO A 104 9.38 -1.22 -12.58
N LEU A 105 9.17 -1.21 -11.26
CA LEU A 105 10.24 -1.05 -10.27
C LEU A 105 11.19 -2.24 -10.29
N THR A 106 10.64 -3.45 -10.39
CA THR A 106 11.43 -4.69 -10.41
C THR A 106 12.27 -4.78 -11.69
N GLN A 107 11.70 -4.44 -12.85
CA GLN A 107 12.42 -4.37 -14.11
C GLN A 107 13.54 -3.33 -14.08
N HIS A 108 13.27 -2.16 -13.48
CA HIS A 108 14.30 -1.12 -13.33
C HIS A 108 15.45 -1.59 -12.45
N LYS A 109 15.16 -2.20 -11.29
CA LYS A 109 16.16 -2.78 -10.40
C LYS A 109 17.01 -3.84 -11.09
N MET A 110 16.39 -4.75 -11.85
CA MET A 110 17.12 -5.76 -12.63
C MET A 110 18.07 -5.13 -13.64
N LYS A 111 17.63 -4.07 -14.34
CA LYS A 111 18.48 -3.33 -15.28
C LYS A 111 19.68 -2.70 -14.58
N VAL A 112 19.47 -2.04 -13.43
CA VAL A 112 20.56 -1.43 -12.64
C VAL A 112 21.59 -2.47 -12.18
N GLU A 113 21.13 -3.62 -11.70
CA GLU A 113 22.02 -4.72 -11.27
C GLU A 113 22.83 -5.29 -12.43
N ILE A 114 22.22 -5.47 -13.61
CA ILE A 114 22.91 -5.91 -14.82
C ILE A 114 23.97 -4.89 -15.24
N ASP A 115 23.62 -3.61 -15.31
CA ASP A 115 24.53 -2.52 -15.67
C ASP A 115 25.72 -2.45 -14.69
N ARG A 116 25.46 -2.67 -13.39
CA ARG A 116 26.50 -2.72 -12.35
C ARG A 116 27.39 -3.96 -12.47
N ALA A 117 26.82 -5.11 -12.85
CA ALA A 117 27.56 -6.36 -13.03
C ALA A 117 28.40 -6.38 -14.31
N THR A 118 27.95 -5.71 -15.38
CA THR A 118 28.73 -5.53 -16.62
C THR A 118 29.84 -4.50 -16.44
N SER A 119 29.57 -3.39 -15.76
CA SER A 119 30.60 -2.39 -15.41
C SER A 119 31.74 -2.99 -14.59
N ARG A 120 31.43 -3.86 -13.60
CA ARG A 120 32.46 -4.56 -12.80
C ARG A 120 33.29 -5.57 -13.59
N ARG A 121 32.76 -6.16 -14.67
CA ARG A 121 33.48 -7.13 -15.52
C ARG A 121 34.37 -6.48 -16.57
N GLY A 122 34.08 -5.25 -17.00
CA GLY A 122 34.90 -4.51 -17.96
C GLY A 122 36.09 -3.77 -17.35
N ALA A 123 36.24 -3.80 -16.02
CA ALA A 123 37.29 -3.10 -15.27
C ALA A 123 38.41 -4.04 -14.75
N SER A 124 38.45 -5.29 -15.22
CA SER A 124 39.49 -6.29 -14.88
C SER A 124 40.35 -6.62 -16.09
#